data_AF-A0A381S042-F1
#
_entry.id   AF-A0A381S042-F1
#
_cell.length_a   1.000
_cell.length_b   1.000
_cell.length_c   1.000
_cell.angle_alpha   90.00
_cell.angle_beta   90.00
_cell.angle_gamma   90.00
#
_symmetry.space_group_name_H-M   'P 1'
#
loop_
_entity.id
_entity.type
_entity.pdbx_description
1 polymer ?
#
loop_
_entity_poly.entity_id
_entity_poly.type
_entity_poly.pdbx_seq_one_letter_code
_entity_poly.pdbx_strand_id
1 'polypeptide(L)'
;MLLNAEVAQSAIAREILNQMHEAFTDGGSEAALDCPNCDSKMRVRSIVFSKPDGSDTGPIELDGCPTCSSFWFDAGELQSLVPPLGTAGEEPERETVALAVLVQMLMLLPHRIT
;
A
#
# COMPACT_ATOMS: atom_id res chain seq x y z
N MET A 1 -2.00 8.63 -0.19
CA MET A 1 -1.53 8.50 -1.61
C MET A 1 -2.25 7.33 -2.29
N LEU A 2 -2.45 7.34 -3.62
CA LEU A 2 -3.23 6.33 -4.36
C LEU A 2 -2.35 5.38 -5.19
N LEU A 3 -2.61 4.08 -5.10
CA LEU A 3 -2.16 3.06 -6.07
C LEU A 3 -3.39 2.46 -6.77
N ASN A 4 -3.38 2.31 -8.10
CA ASN A 4 -4.50 1.74 -8.84
C ASN A 4 -4.01 0.84 -9.98
N ALA A 5 -4.62 -0.34 -10.12
CA ALA A 5 -4.22 -1.34 -11.11
C ALA A 5 -4.52 -0.92 -12.56
N GLU A 6 -5.64 -0.25 -12.80
CA GLU A 6 -6.08 0.16 -14.14
C GLU A 6 -5.17 1.21 -14.76
N VAL A 7 -4.60 2.11 -13.94
CA VAL A 7 -3.69 3.17 -14.40
C VAL A 7 -2.23 2.74 -14.47
N ALA A 8 -1.90 1.53 -14.00
CA ALA A 8 -0.53 1.02 -14.00
C ALA A 8 -0.04 0.73 -15.43
N GLN A 9 0.99 1.45 -15.87
CA GLN A 9 1.57 1.28 -17.21
C GLN A 9 2.39 -0.01 -17.35
N SER A 10 2.92 -0.54 -16.25
CA SER A 10 3.68 -1.80 -16.23
C SER A 10 2.74 -2.99 -16.02
N ALA A 11 2.84 -4.00 -16.90
CA ALA A 11 2.06 -5.22 -16.78
C ALA A 11 2.32 -5.97 -15.47
N ILE A 12 3.57 -5.95 -14.98
CA ILE A 12 3.96 -6.58 -13.71
C ILE A 12 3.31 -5.84 -12.54
N ALA A 13 3.35 -4.51 -12.56
CA ALA A 13 2.73 -3.71 -11.49
C ALA A 13 1.20 -3.91 -11.46
N ARG A 14 0.56 -3.92 -12.64
CA ARG A 14 -0.88 -4.18 -12.75
C ARG A 14 -1.25 -5.56 -12.19
N GLU A 15 -0.46 -6.58 -12.52
CA GLU A 15 -0.68 -7.94 -12.03
C GLU A 15 -0.57 -8.01 -10.50
N ILE A 16 0.47 -7.42 -9.91
CA ILE A 16 0.65 -7.37 -8.45
C ILE A 16 -0.53 -6.64 -7.78
N LEU A 17 -0.93 -5.49 -8.31
CA LEU A 17 -2.04 -4.72 -7.76
C LEU A 17 -3.38 -5.46 -7.86
N ASN A 18 -3.61 -6.23 -8.93
CA ASN A 18 -4.79 -7.09 -9.04
C ASN A 18 -4.74 -8.25 -8.03
N GLN A 19 -3.59 -8.89 -7.84
CA GLN A 19 -3.43 -9.92 -6.81
C GLN A 19 -3.66 -9.37 -5.40
N MET A 20 -3.18 -8.16 -5.12
CA MET A 20 -3.49 -7.47 -3.88
C MET A 20 -4.99 -7.22 -3.74
N HIS A 21 -5.66 -6.80 -4.82
CA HIS A 21 -7.09 -6.48 -4.81
C HIS A 21 -7.95 -7.67 -4.43
N GLU A 22 -7.61 -8.89 -4.89
CA GLU A 22 -8.31 -10.11 -4.50
C GLU A 22 -8.40 -10.26 -2.98
N ALA A 23 -7.34 -9.89 -2.24
CA ALA A 23 -7.33 -9.93 -0.78
C ALA A 23 -8.32 -8.93 -0.14
N PHE A 24 -8.86 -7.96 -0.86
CA PHE A 24 -9.85 -7.02 -0.33
C PHE A 24 -11.29 -7.37 -0.73
N THR A 25 -11.52 -8.39 -1.58
CA THR A 25 -12.86 -8.74 -2.07
C THR A 25 -13.71 -9.47 -1.02
N ASP A 26 -13.12 -10.28 -0.16
CA ASP A 26 -13.82 -11.14 0.81
C ASP A 26 -13.42 -10.96 2.29
N GLY A 27 -12.40 -10.15 2.58
CA GLY A 27 -11.92 -9.87 3.95
C GLY A 27 -11.60 -8.40 4.22
N GLY A 28 -11.21 -8.10 5.46
CA GLY A 28 -10.87 -6.76 5.95
C GLY A 28 -11.96 -6.11 6.81
N SER A 29 -11.58 -5.09 7.58
CA SER A 29 -12.51 -4.28 8.37
C SER A 29 -13.06 -3.13 7.51
N GLU A 30 -14.25 -2.60 7.80
CA GLU A 30 -14.76 -1.46 7.03
C GLU A 30 -13.93 -0.20 7.31
N ALA A 31 -13.47 0.47 6.25
CA ALA A 31 -12.78 1.74 6.35
C ALA A 31 -13.78 2.86 6.65
N ALA A 32 -13.31 3.94 7.30
CA ALA A 32 -14.16 5.08 7.60
C ALA A 32 -14.64 5.80 6.32
N LEU A 33 -13.77 5.86 5.31
CA LEU A 33 -14.01 6.58 4.06
C LEU A 33 -14.48 5.64 2.95
N ASP A 34 -15.28 6.19 2.04
CA ASP A 34 -15.66 5.53 0.80
C ASP A 34 -14.59 5.81 -0.27
N CYS A 35 -14.50 4.93 -1.27
CA CYS A 35 -13.47 5.00 -2.28
C CYS A 35 -13.62 6.26 -3.14
N PRO A 36 -12.64 7.18 -3.18
CA PRO A 36 -12.74 8.40 -3.99
C PRO A 36 -12.81 8.17 -5.51
N ASN A 37 -12.54 6.94 -5.97
CA ASN A 37 -12.57 6.58 -7.39
C ASN A 37 -13.93 6.03 -7.85
N CYS A 38 -14.68 5.35 -6.97
CA CYS A 38 -15.93 4.67 -7.36
C CYS A 38 -17.02 4.64 -6.27
N ASP A 39 -16.86 5.42 -5.20
CA ASP A 39 -17.79 5.61 -4.07
C ASP A 39 -18.17 4.33 -3.30
N SER A 40 -17.44 3.23 -3.52
CA SER A 40 -17.69 1.95 -2.85
C SER A 40 -17.03 1.91 -1.48
N LYS A 41 -17.62 1.19 -0.53
CA LYS A 41 -17.07 1.06 0.84
C LYS A 41 -15.71 0.37 0.81
N MET A 42 -14.66 1.06 1.25
CA MET A 42 -13.31 0.50 1.32
C MET A 42 -13.16 -0.43 2.52
N ARG A 43 -12.10 -1.25 2.48
CA ARG A 43 -11.73 -2.15 3.57
C ARG A 43 -10.29 -1.95 3.99
N VAL A 44 -10.07 -2.00 5.29
CA VAL A 44 -8.77 -1.89 5.94
C VAL A 44 -8.18 -3.28 6.12
N ARG A 45 -6.94 -3.46 5.68
CA ARG A 45 -6.10 -4.64 5.97
C ARG A 45 -4.66 -4.21 6.24
N SER A 46 -3.84 -5.14 6.71
CA SER A 46 -2.41 -4.86 6.89
C SER A 46 -1.57 -5.67 5.92
N ILE A 47 -0.54 -5.05 5.35
CA ILE A 47 0.47 -5.71 4.53
C ILE A 47 1.78 -5.87 5.31
N VAL A 48 2.38 -7.06 5.21
CA VAL A 48 3.68 -7.37 5.82
C VAL A 48 4.61 -7.92 4.75
N PHE A 49 5.84 -7.39 4.70
CA PHE A 49 6.88 -7.82 3.76
C PHE A 49 7.94 -8.65 4.46
N SER A 50 8.36 -9.73 3.82
CA SER A 50 9.47 -10.57 4.28
C SER A 50 10.78 -10.10 3.67
N LYS A 51 11.74 -9.73 4.52
CA LYS A 51 13.04 -9.21 4.13
C LYS A 51 14.03 -10.35 3.85
N PRO A 52 15.10 -10.09 3.07
CA PRO A 52 16.11 -11.10 2.76
C PRO A 52 16.87 -11.64 3.97
N ASP A 53 16.90 -10.89 5.09
CA ASP A 53 17.54 -11.30 6.35
C ASP A 53 16.67 -12.27 7.17
N GLY A 54 15.48 -12.65 6.66
CA GLY A 54 14.52 -13.52 7.32
C GLY A 54 13.62 -12.82 8.33
N SER A 55 13.76 -11.51 8.53
CA SER A 55 12.85 -10.70 9.34
C SER A 55 11.67 -10.17 8.52
N ASP A 56 10.58 -9.84 9.18
CA ASP A 56 9.44 -9.14 8.55
C ASP A 56 9.49 -7.63 8.82
N THR A 57 8.82 -6.85 8.00
CA THR A 57 8.48 -5.47 8.34
C THR A 57 7.43 -5.42 9.44
N GLY A 58 7.27 -4.26 10.07
CA GLY A 58 6.02 -3.98 10.77
C GLY A 58 4.83 -4.07 9.79
N PRO A 59 3.62 -4.37 10.28
CA PRO A 59 2.41 -4.26 9.48
C PRO A 59 2.21 -2.80 9.06
N ILE A 60 1.95 -2.60 7.78
CA ILE A 60 1.55 -1.31 7.23
C ILE A 60 0.05 -1.42 6.96
N GLU A 61 -0.72 -0.48 7.49
CA GLU A 61 -2.15 -0.40 7.24
C GLU A 61 -2.40 0.06 5.78
N LEU A 62 -3.45 -0.50 5.17
CA LEU A 62 -3.79 -0.31 3.77
C LEU A 62 -5.30 -0.32 3.60
N ASP A 63 -5.82 0.74 3.01
CA ASP A 63 -7.21 0.85 2.61
C ASP A 63 -7.38 0.42 1.16
N GLY A 64 -8.00 -0.74 0.94
CA GLY A 64 -8.27 -1.28 -0.38
C GLY A 64 -9.74 -1.18 -0.77
N CYS A 65 -10.00 -0.73 -1.99
CA CYS A 65 -11.34 -0.79 -2.56
C CYS A 65 -11.62 -2.20 -3.13
N PRO A 66 -12.70 -2.88 -2.70
CA PRO A 66 -13.08 -4.20 -3.20
C PRO A 66 -13.68 -4.18 -4.62
N THR A 67 -13.78 -3.01 -5.26
CA THR A 67 -14.46 -2.87 -6.57
C THR A 67 -13.55 -2.40 -7.71
N CYS A 68 -12.62 -1.47 -7.47
CA CYS A 68 -11.86 -0.81 -8.54
C CYS A 68 -10.33 -0.91 -8.40
N SER A 69 -9.83 -1.87 -7.61
CA SER A 69 -8.39 -2.12 -7.40
C SER A 69 -7.59 -0.87 -7.02
N SER A 70 -8.21 0.04 -6.27
CA SER A 70 -7.59 1.25 -5.73
C SER A 70 -7.18 1.04 -4.29
N PHE A 71 -5.99 1.51 -3.94
CA PHE A 71 -5.44 1.41 -2.59
C PHE A 71 -4.97 2.77 -2.08
N TRP A 72 -5.21 3.01 -0.80
CA TRP A 72 -4.98 4.28 -0.14
C TRP A 72 -4.18 4.08 1.15
N PHE A 73 -3.41 5.10 1.48
CA PHE A 73 -2.66 5.23 2.71
C PHE A 73 -3.01 6.55 3.35
N ASP A 74 -3.21 6.53 4.66
CA ASP A 74 -3.37 7.69 5.50
C ASP A 74 -2.03 8.40 5.73
N ALA A 75 -2.13 9.66 6.14
CA ALA A 75 -0.98 10.49 6.43
C ALA A 75 -0.16 9.85 7.57
N GLY A 76 1.13 9.70 7.35
CA GLY A 76 2.06 9.16 8.36
C GLY A 76 2.23 7.63 8.37
N GLU A 77 1.37 6.84 7.74
CA GLU A 77 1.46 5.36 7.78
C GLU A 77 2.76 4.83 7.15
N LEU A 78 3.17 5.47 6.05
CA LEU A 78 4.37 5.08 5.31
C LEU A 78 5.67 5.55 5.97
N GLN A 79 5.61 6.45 6.97
CA GLN A 79 6.82 7.01 7.60
C GLN A 79 7.68 5.92 8.26
N SER A 80 7.08 4.80 8.68
CA SER A 80 7.79 3.66 9.26
C SER A 80 8.76 2.96 8.29
N LEU A 81 8.58 3.15 6.97
CA LEU A 81 9.41 2.52 5.94
C LEU A 81 10.69 3.27 5.64
N VAL A 82 10.75 4.55 6.00
CA VAL A 82 11.92 5.39 5.75
C VAL A 82 12.55 5.68 7.10
N PRO A 83 13.80 5.23 7.36
CA PRO A 83 14.49 5.63 8.56
C PRO A 83 14.59 7.17 8.60
N PRO A 84 14.61 7.80 9.80
CA PRO A 84 14.86 9.23 9.93
C PRO A 84 16.32 9.52 9.55
N LEU A 85 16.64 9.43 8.25
CA LEU A 85 17.91 9.83 7.70
C LEU A 85 17.95 11.34 7.83
N GLY A 86 18.85 11.82 8.70
CA GLY A 86 18.96 13.19 9.20
C GLY A 86 19.04 14.27 8.12
N THR A 87 17.92 14.54 7.47
CA THR A 87 17.74 15.65 6.56
C THR A 87 16.39 16.29 6.86
N ALA A 88 16.45 17.61 7.01
CA ALA A 88 15.33 18.50 7.20
C ALA A 88 14.48 18.61 5.92
N GLY A 89 14.02 17.47 5.39
CA GLY A 89 13.02 17.42 4.32
C GLY A 89 11.62 17.61 4.90
N GLU A 90 10.79 18.36 4.19
CA GLU A 90 9.38 18.60 4.52
C GLU A 90 8.58 17.29 4.47
N GLU A 91 7.49 17.17 5.24
CA GLU A 91 6.64 15.96 5.27
C GLU A 91 6.24 15.39 3.89
N PRO A 92 5.80 16.20 2.89
CA PRO A 92 5.42 15.66 1.58
C PRO A 92 6.57 14.99 0.83
N GLU A 93 7.82 15.44 1.02
CA GLU A 93 8.99 14.79 0.41
C GLU A 93 9.24 13.42 1.03
N ARG A 94 9.08 13.30 2.35
CA ARG A 94 9.26 12.05 3.08
C ARG A 94 8.21 11.03 2.69
N GLU A 95 6.95 11.43 2.53
CA GLU A 95 5.88 10.54 2.06
C GLU A 95 6.14 10.05 0.64
N THR A 96 6.65 10.91 -0.25
CA THR A 96 6.99 10.53 -1.62
C THR A 96 8.11 9.49 -1.66
N VAL A 97 9.15 9.69 -0.84
CA VAL A 97 10.23 8.69 -0.68
C VAL A 97 9.68 7.39 -0.11
N ALA A 98 8.80 7.46 0.89
CA ALA A 98 8.21 6.28 1.50
C ALA A 98 7.33 5.49 0.54
N LEU A 99 6.54 6.16 -0.30
CA LEU A 99 5.76 5.51 -1.36
C LEU A 99 6.67 4.82 -2.37
N ALA A 100 7.77 5.46 -2.79
CA ALA A 100 8.72 4.85 -3.71
C ALA A 100 9.35 3.57 -3.12
N VAL A 101 9.72 3.61 -1.83
CA VAL A 101 10.23 2.44 -1.09
C VAL A 101 9.17 1.33 -1.04
N LEU A 102 7.92 1.67 -0.72
CA LEU A 102 6.83 0.70 -0.69
C LEU A 102 6.62 0.03 -2.05
N VAL A 103 6.54 0.82 -3.14
CA VAL A 103 6.36 0.29 -4.49
C VAL A 103 7.53 -0.63 -4.86
N GLN A 104 8.76 -0.26 -4.50
CA GLN A 104 9.91 -1.13 -4.70
C GLN A 104 9.78 -2.45 -3.91
N MET A 105 9.31 -2.40 -2.67
CA MET A 105 9.09 -3.59 -1.85
C MET A 105 8.00 -4.51 -2.42
N LEU A 106 6.88 -3.94 -2.88
CA LEU A 106 5.81 -4.70 -3.57
C LEU A 106 6.33 -5.48 -4.78
N MET A 107 7.27 -4.90 -5.52
CA MET A 107 7.80 -5.51 -6.75
C MET A 107 8.91 -6.52 -6.49
N LEU A 108 9.60 -6.44 -5.34
CA LEU A 108 10.85 -7.19 -5.09
C LEU A 108 10.80 -8.13 -3.89
N LEU A 109 9.84 -7.97 -2.98
CA LEU A 109 9.75 -8.74 -1.74
C LEU A 109 8.46 -9.57 -1.68
N PRO A 110 8.54 -10.80 -1.16
CA PRO A 110 7.35 -11.54 -0.77
C PRO A 110 6.56 -10.75 0.27
N HIS A 111 5.24 -10.74 0.13
CA HIS A 111 4.34 -10.05 1.04
C HIS A 111 3.08 -10.86 1.29
N ARG A 112 2.42 -10.54 2.41
CA ARG A 112 1.13 -11.11 2.80
C ARG A 112 0.21 -10.01 3.28
N ILE A 113 -1.06 -10.12 2.93
CA ILE A 113 -2.12 -9.23 3.39
C ILE A 113 -2.91 -10.00 4.45
N THR A 114 -3.04 -9.42 5.63
CA THR A 114 -3.72 -10.00 6.80
C THR A 114 -4.97 -9.21 7.15
#